data_AF-A0A8H2NUY5-F1
#
_entry.id   AF-A0A8H2NUY5-F1
#
_cell.length_a   1.000
_cell.length_b   1.000
_cell.length_c   1.000
_cell.angle_alpha   90.00
_cell.angle_beta   90.00
_cell.angle_gamma   90.00
#
_symmetry.space_group_name_H-M   'P 1'
#
loop_
_entity.id
_entity.type
_entity.pdbx_description
1 polymer ?
#
loop_
_entity_poly.entity_id
_entity_poly.type
_entity_poly.pdbx_seq_one_letter_code
_entity_poly.pdbx_strand_id
1 'polypeptide(L)'
;MPLNQSKPFTPTCDAMRDAGNWNPAWDTLAELDAEWIEKFLAMAVHPLRNDVLAPKTIELISIAVDASCTHLYAPGVRRHIRKALELGASIEEVLAVLQLTSVLGIHSMAVGAPMLIEEAQKLAVNGPMQTTY
;
A
#
# COMPACT_ATOMS: atom_id res chain seq x y z
N MET A 1 -31.32 19.31 22.18
CA MET A 1 -31.94 19.04 20.87
C MET A 1 -31.03 18.09 20.12
N PRO A 2 -31.50 16.93 19.63
CA PRO A 2 -30.72 16.21 18.64
C PRO A 2 -30.74 17.06 17.37
N LEU A 3 -29.55 17.49 16.91
CA LEU A 3 -29.42 18.09 15.60
C LEU A 3 -29.91 17.05 14.59
N ASN A 4 -30.89 17.43 13.77
CA ASN A 4 -31.36 16.64 12.64
C ASN A 4 -30.19 16.51 11.65
N GLN A 5 -29.29 15.55 11.88
CA GLN A 5 -28.22 15.22 10.95
C GLN A 5 -28.87 14.41 9.83
N SER A 6 -29.14 15.09 8.71
CA SER A 6 -29.40 14.43 7.44
C SER A 6 -28.32 13.37 7.20
N LYS A 7 -28.71 12.16 6.76
CA LYS A 7 -27.78 11.08 6.42
C LYS A 7 -26.64 11.66 5.54
N PRO A 8 -25.36 11.43 5.89
CA PRO A 8 -24.23 11.90 5.11
C PRO A 8 -24.31 11.40 3.65
N PHE A 9 -24.10 12.28 2.68
CA PHE A 9 -24.04 11.91 1.26
C PHE A 9 -22.71 11.21 0.96
N THR A 10 -22.75 9.89 0.74
CA THR A 10 -21.57 9.00 0.68
C THR A 10 -21.61 8.09 -0.57
N PRO A 11 -21.73 8.65 -1.79
CA PRO A 11 -21.98 7.88 -3.00
C PRO A 11 -20.85 6.91 -3.36
N THR A 12 -19.60 7.20 -3.00
CA THR A 12 -18.49 6.27 -3.21
C THR A 12 -18.58 5.09 -2.26
N CYS A 13 -18.82 5.36 -0.98
CA CYS A 13 -18.99 4.29 0.00
C CYS A 13 -20.16 3.38 -0.35
N ASP A 14 -21.31 3.97 -0.71
CA ASP A 14 -22.52 3.25 -1.12
C ASP A 14 -22.24 2.37 -2.35
N ALA A 15 -21.62 2.92 -3.40
CA ALA A 15 -21.26 2.16 -4.59
C ALA A 15 -20.28 1.00 -4.30
N MET A 16 -19.33 1.19 -3.38
CA MET A 16 -18.41 0.12 -2.98
C MET A 16 -19.12 -0.99 -2.19
N ARG A 17 -20.11 -0.65 -1.35
CA ARG A 17 -20.96 -1.62 -0.65
C ARG A 17 -21.81 -2.42 -1.65
N ASP A 18 -22.47 -1.73 -2.58
CA ASP A 18 -23.31 -2.35 -3.61
C ASP A 18 -22.50 -3.28 -4.55
N ALA A 19 -21.25 -2.91 -4.85
CA ALA A 19 -20.33 -3.71 -5.65
C ALA A 19 -19.67 -4.87 -4.88
N GLY A 20 -19.96 -5.03 -3.57
CA GLY A 20 -19.33 -6.06 -2.72
C GLY A 20 -17.84 -5.84 -2.46
N ASN A 21 -17.32 -4.64 -2.73
CA ASN A 21 -15.91 -4.28 -2.57
C ASN A 21 -15.62 -3.56 -1.22
N TRP A 22 -16.63 -3.48 -0.35
CA TRP A 22 -16.48 -2.88 0.97
C TRP A 22 -15.62 -3.75 1.89
N ASN A 23 -14.58 -3.16 2.50
CA ASN A 23 -13.80 -3.82 3.53
C ASN A 23 -14.46 -3.59 4.90
N PRO A 24 -14.83 -4.63 5.66
CA PRO A 24 -15.37 -4.47 7.02
C PRO A 24 -14.50 -3.63 7.96
N ALA A 25 -13.18 -3.55 7.71
CA ALA A 25 -12.29 -2.67 8.47
C ALA A 25 -12.63 -1.17 8.33
N TRP A 26 -13.46 -0.79 7.35
CA TRP A 26 -13.91 0.58 7.13
C TRP A 26 -15.20 0.94 7.89
N ASP A 27 -15.91 -0.03 8.49
CA ASP A 27 -17.18 0.24 9.17
C ASP A 27 -17.01 1.22 10.33
N THR A 28 -16.01 1.03 11.18
CA THR A 28 -15.72 1.95 12.29
C THR A 28 -15.38 3.36 11.79
N LEU A 29 -14.64 3.49 10.69
CA LEU A 29 -14.33 4.80 10.12
C LEU A 29 -15.58 5.48 9.55
N ALA A 30 -16.48 4.72 8.91
CA ALA A 30 -17.73 5.25 8.37
C ALA A 30 -18.72 5.68 9.46
N GLU A 31 -18.72 4.99 10.61
CA GLU A 31 -19.50 5.38 11.79
C GLU A 31 -18.94 6.64 12.47
N LEU A 32 -17.61 6.76 12.55
CA LEU A 32 -16.95 7.87 13.23
C LEU A 32 -16.93 9.16 12.39
N ASP A 33 -16.65 9.06 11.09
CA ASP A 33 -16.55 10.21 10.18
C ASP A 33 -16.89 9.80 8.74
N ALA A 34 -18.18 9.79 8.45
CA ALA A 34 -18.72 9.44 7.13
C ALA A 34 -18.25 10.39 6.02
N GLU A 35 -18.06 11.68 6.30
CA GLU A 35 -17.63 12.65 5.29
C GLU A 35 -16.16 12.44 4.94
N TRP A 36 -15.31 12.18 5.94
CA TRP A 36 -13.90 11.91 5.72
C TRP A 36 -13.69 10.62 4.95
N ILE A 37 -14.35 9.52 5.34
CA ILE A 37 -14.15 8.24 4.65
C ILE A 37 -14.64 8.28 3.20
N GLU A 38 -15.71 9.02 2.92
CA GLU A 38 -16.17 9.26 1.55
C GLU A 38 -15.09 9.95 0.73
N LYS A 39 -14.49 11.03 1.24
CA LYS A 39 -13.40 11.73 0.53
C LYS A 39 -12.17 10.86 0.37
N PHE A 40 -11.80 10.10 1.41
CA PHE A 40 -10.67 9.17 1.37
C PHE A 40 -10.85 8.09 0.31
N LEU A 41 -12.02 7.43 0.28
CA LEU A 41 -12.32 6.39 -0.70
C LEU A 41 -12.52 6.97 -2.10
N ALA A 42 -13.15 8.15 -2.24
CA ALA A 42 -13.30 8.84 -3.52
C ALA A 42 -11.94 9.16 -4.15
N MET A 43 -10.97 9.59 -3.34
CA MET A 43 -9.58 9.76 -3.77
C MET A 43 -8.95 8.41 -4.14
N ALA A 44 -9.10 7.38 -3.29
CA ALA A 44 -8.48 6.07 -3.52
C ALA A 44 -8.97 5.38 -4.80
N VAL A 45 -10.26 5.48 -5.12
CA VAL A 45 -10.85 4.87 -6.32
C VAL A 45 -10.80 5.75 -7.56
N HIS A 46 -10.27 6.97 -7.46
CA HIS A 46 -10.16 7.88 -8.58
C HIS A 46 -9.44 7.26 -9.80
N PRO A 47 -8.34 6.49 -9.66
CA PRO A 47 -7.71 5.83 -10.80
C PRO A 47 -8.61 4.78 -11.48
N LEU A 48 -9.44 4.05 -10.72
CA LEU A 48 -10.40 3.09 -11.29
C LEU A 48 -11.49 3.80 -12.10
N ARG A 49 -12.02 4.92 -11.58
CA ARG A 49 -13.14 5.64 -12.21
C ARG A 49 -12.80 6.32 -13.52
N ASN A 50 -11.53 6.63 -13.74
CA ASN A 50 -11.08 7.37 -14.91
C ASN A 50 -10.50 6.44 -16.00
N ASP A 51 -10.59 5.12 -15.84
CA ASP A 51 -10.14 4.10 -16.81
C ASP A 51 -8.71 4.31 -17.33
N VAL A 52 -7.85 4.95 -16.52
CA VAL A 52 -6.48 5.31 -16.91
C VAL A 52 -5.57 4.08 -16.92
N LEU A 53 -5.91 3.08 -16.10
CA LEU A 53 -5.26 1.78 -16.02
C LEU A 53 -6.32 0.69 -16.06
N ALA A 54 -5.99 -0.44 -16.69
CA ALA A 54 -6.84 -1.62 -16.63
C ALA A 54 -7.05 -2.04 -15.16
N PRO A 55 -8.27 -2.45 -14.75
CA PRO A 55 -8.54 -2.87 -13.37
C PRO A 55 -7.56 -3.93 -12.85
N LYS A 56 -7.19 -4.90 -13.70
CA LYS A 56 -6.17 -5.91 -13.39
C LYS A 56 -4.83 -5.30 -12.97
N THR A 57 -4.37 -4.29 -13.71
CA THR A 57 -3.10 -3.60 -13.41
C THR A 57 -3.17 -2.88 -12.07
N ILE A 58 -4.32 -2.27 -11.74
CA ILE A 58 -4.50 -1.60 -10.46
C ILE A 58 -4.41 -2.61 -9.32
N GLU A 59 -5.05 -3.77 -9.42
CA GLU A 59 -4.94 -4.83 -8.42
C GLU A 59 -3.51 -5.36 -8.27
N LEU A 60 -2.78 -5.54 -9.37
CA LEU A 60 -1.36 -5.95 -9.32
C LEU A 60 -0.49 -4.89 -8.60
N ILE A 61 -0.74 -3.59 -8.82
CA ILE A 61 -0.07 -2.51 -8.09
C ILE A 61 -0.44 -2.56 -6.60
N SER A 62 -1.73 -2.75 -6.27
CA SER A 62 -2.17 -2.85 -4.88
C SER A 62 -1.53 -4.04 -4.15
N ILE A 63 -1.35 -5.19 -4.82
CA ILE A 63 -0.59 -6.32 -4.26
C ILE A 63 0.85 -5.90 -3.94
N ALA A 64 1.52 -5.20 -4.87
CA ALA A 64 2.91 -4.77 -4.68
C ALA A 64 3.07 -3.84 -3.47
N VAL A 65 2.14 -2.88 -3.31
CA VAL A 65 2.11 -1.94 -2.18
C VAL A 65 1.92 -2.68 -0.86
N ASP A 66 0.89 -3.53 -0.77
CA ASP A 66 0.55 -4.23 0.47
C ASP A 66 1.58 -5.31 0.86
N ALA A 67 2.20 -5.96 -0.12
CA ALA A 67 3.18 -7.02 0.10
C ALA A 67 4.60 -6.49 0.39
N SER A 68 4.85 -5.19 0.20
CA SER A 68 6.17 -4.60 0.44
C SER A 68 6.65 -4.84 1.86
N CYS A 69 7.95 -5.12 2.05
CA CYS A 69 8.52 -5.36 3.40
C CYS A 69 8.46 -4.13 4.32
N THR A 70 8.17 -2.96 3.75
CA THR A 70 7.91 -1.70 4.46
C THR A 70 6.45 -1.54 4.90
N HIS A 71 5.53 -2.41 4.44
CA HIS A 71 4.11 -2.32 4.76
C HIS A 71 3.52 -3.61 5.33
N LEU A 72 3.69 -4.75 4.64
CA LEU A 72 3.25 -6.09 5.05
C LEU A 72 1.77 -6.18 5.50
N TYR A 73 0.87 -5.52 4.79
CA TYR A 73 -0.56 -5.52 5.09
C TYR A 73 -1.26 -6.78 4.54
N ALA A 74 -1.14 -7.89 5.26
CA ALA A 74 -1.65 -9.19 4.84
C ALA A 74 -3.14 -9.24 4.43
N PRO A 75 -4.08 -8.53 5.10
CA PRO A 75 -5.48 -8.50 4.66
C PRO A 75 -5.66 -7.93 3.25
N GLY A 76 -4.92 -6.86 2.94
CA GLY A 76 -4.95 -6.21 1.64
C GLY A 76 -4.35 -7.08 0.55
N VAL A 77 -3.17 -7.69 0.80
CA VAL A 77 -2.57 -8.68 -0.11
C VAL A 77 -3.57 -9.76 -0.50
N ARG A 78 -4.27 -10.36 0.47
CA ARG A 78 -5.26 -11.42 0.21
C ARG A 78 -6.44 -10.92 -0.63
N ARG A 79 -6.94 -9.71 -0.33
CA ARG A 79 -8.05 -9.08 -1.06
C ARG A 79 -7.66 -8.82 -2.51
N HIS A 80 -6.52 -8.18 -2.74
CA HIS A 80 -6.08 -7.77 -4.07
C HIS A 80 -5.64 -8.96 -4.93
N ILE A 81 -5.04 -10.01 -4.35
CA ILE A 81 -4.77 -11.27 -5.08
C ILE A 81 -6.08 -11.89 -5.57
N ARG A 82 -7.09 -12.02 -4.69
CA ARG A 82 -8.40 -12.58 -5.09
C ARG A 82 -9.00 -11.77 -6.24
N LYS A 83 -9.00 -10.44 -6.13
CA LYS A 83 -9.60 -9.57 -7.14
C LYS A 83 -8.83 -9.60 -8.47
N ALA A 84 -7.50 -9.65 -8.43
CA ALA A 84 -6.69 -9.80 -9.63
C ALA A 84 -7.02 -11.09 -10.38
N LEU A 85 -7.17 -12.22 -9.66
CA LEU A 85 -7.55 -13.51 -10.26
C LEU A 85 -8.97 -13.47 -10.86
N GLU A 86 -9.94 -12.84 -10.19
CA GLU A 86 -11.29 -12.61 -10.74
C GLU A 86 -11.27 -11.79 -12.04
N LEU A 87 -10.31 -10.87 -12.17
CA LEU A 87 -10.09 -10.04 -13.36
C LEU A 87 -9.22 -10.72 -14.42
N GLY A 88 -8.91 -12.00 -14.25
CA GLY A 88 -8.15 -12.80 -15.22
C GLY A 88 -6.63 -12.68 -15.13
N ALA A 89 -6.09 -12.22 -13.99
CA ALA A 89 -4.66 -12.33 -13.74
C ALA A 89 -4.25 -13.80 -13.61
N SER A 90 -3.08 -14.14 -14.16
CA SER A 90 -2.52 -15.47 -13.97
C SER A 90 -1.81 -15.59 -12.61
N ILE A 91 -1.61 -16.83 -12.15
CA ILE A 91 -0.83 -17.08 -10.93
C ILE A 91 0.61 -16.59 -11.12
N GLU A 92 1.16 -16.74 -12.33
CA GLU A 92 2.50 -16.29 -12.71
C GLU A 92 2.62 -14.76 -12.64
N GLU A 93 1.59 -14.01 -13.07
CA GLU A 93 1.57 -12.54 -12.93
C GLU A 93 1.61 -12.13 -11.45
N VAL A 94 0.83 -12.80 -10.60
CA VAL A 94 0.83 -12.53 -9.15
C VAL A 94 2.18 -12.88 -8.51
N LEU A 95 2.74 -14.04 -8.85
CA LEU A 95 4.06 -14.45 -8.35
C LEU A 95 5.16 -13.49 -8.81
N ALA A 96 5.10 -13.02 -10.05
CA ALA A 96 6.05 -12.04 -10.58
C ALA A 96 6.01 -10.74 -9.77
N VAL A 97 4.82 -10.24 -9.41
CA VAL A 97 4.69 -9.07 -8.53
C VAL A 97 5.35 -9.31 -7.18
N LEU A 98 5.10 -10.46 -6.53
CA LEU A 98 5.71 -10.77 -5.23
C LEU A 98 7.24 -10.88 -5.31
N GLN A 99 7.76 -11.47 -6.40
CA GLN A 99 9.20 -11.53 -6.66
C GLN A 99 9.80 -10.14 -6.84
N LEU A 100 9.18 -9.27 -7.63
CA LEU A 100 9.61 -7.89 -7.82
C LEU A 100 9.61 -7.12 -6.48
N THR A 101 8.57 -7.28 -5.67
CA THR A 101 8.46 -6.65 -4.36
C THR A 101 9.54 -7.13 -3.38
N SER A 102 9.97 -8.39 -3.46
CA SER A 102 11.01 -8.95 -2.58
C SER A 102 12.40 -8.30 -2.75
N VAL A 103 12.65 -7.68 -3.91
CA VAL A 103 13.94 -7.03 -4.22
C VAL A 103 14.15 -5.75 -3.40
N LEU A 104 13.09 -5.16 -2.81
CA LEU A 104 13.18 -3.91 -2.06
C LEU A 104 14.26 -3.91 -0.96
N GLY A 105 14.57 -5.08 -0.39
CA GLY A 105 15.63 -5.24 0.61
C GLY A 105 17.04 -4.87 0.13
N ILE A 106 17.30 -4.87 -1.19
CA ILE A 106 18.61 -4.49 -1.73
C ILE A 106 18.97 -3.02 -1.45
N HIS A 107 17.99 -2.17 -1.18
CA HIS A 107 18.23 -0.76 -0.86
C HIS A 107 19.08 -0.57 0.41
N SER A 108 19.03 -1.51 1.36
CA SER A 108 19.93 -1.51 2.51
C SER A 108 21.40 -1.59 2.08
N MET A 109 21.71 -2.38 1.05
CA MET A 109 23.07 -2.47 0.51
C MET A 109 23.42 -1.28 -0.37
N ALA A 110 22.47 -0.78 -1.16
CA ALA A 110 22.68 0.38 -2.02
C ALA A 110 23.11 1.63 -1.22
N VAL A 111 22.61 1.77 0.01
CA VAL A 111 22.99 2.85 0.92
C VAL A 111 24.15 2.44 1.84
N GLY A 112 24.10 1.25 2.42
CA GLY A 112 25.06 0.81 3.43
C GLY A 112 26.46 0.50 2.91
N ALA A 113 26.60 -0.06 1.70
CA ALA A 113 27.92 -0.40 1.16
C ALA A 113 28.80 0.83 0.89
N PRO A 114 28.30 1.92 0.26
CA PRO A 114 29.06 3.16 0.13
C PRO A 114 29.52 3.74 1.48
N MET A 115 28.63 3.76 2.48
CA MET A 115 28.95 4.27 3.82
C MET A 115 30.05 3.42 4.48
N LEU A 116 29.96 2.09 4.37
CA LEU A 116 30.98 1.19 4.91
C LEU A 116 32.35 1.41 4.24
N ILE A 117 32.37 1.61 2.92
CA ILE A 117 33.60 1.90 2.17
C ILE A 117 34.20 3.23 2.64
N GLU A 118 33.38 4.26 2.82
CA GLU A 118 33.80 5.58 3.32
C GLU A 118 34.45 5.47 4.71
N GLU A 119 33.79 4.78 5.64
CA GLU A 119 34.32 4.62 7.00
C GLU A 119 35.57 3.73 7.04
N ALA A 120 35.65 2.69 6.22
CA ALA A 120 36.85 1.86 6.10
C ALA A 120 38.05 2.68 5.58
N GLN A 121 37.83 3.60 4.64
CA GLN A 121 38.87 4.50 4.14
C GLN A 121 39.32 5.50 5.22
N LYS A 122 38.37 6.10 5.97
CA LYS A 122 38.71 6.98 7.11
C LYS A 122 39.53 6.25 8.16
N LEU A 123 39.15 5.02 8.51
CA LEU A 123 39.88 4.19 9.47
C LEU A 123 41.31 3.88 8.99
N ALA A 124 41.48 3.57 7.70
CA ALA A 124 42.80 3.29 7.13
C ALA A 124 43.74 4.50 7.15
N VAL A 125 43.20 5.73 7.03
CA VAL A 125 43.98 6.97 7.06
C VAL A 125 44.23 7.45 8.49
N ASN A 126 43.20 7.46 9.34
CA ASN A 126 43.22 8.13 10.64
C ASN A 126 43.56 7.18 11.81
N GLY A 127 43.61 5.87 11.58
CA GLY A 127 43.68 4.88 12.64
C GLY A 127 42.36 4.75 13.42
N PRO A 128 42.30 3.85 14.42
CA PRO A 128 41.09 3.64 15.21
C PRO A 128 40.67 4.92 15.93
N MET A 129 39.36 5.19 15.97
CA MET A 129 38.80 6.29 16.76
C MET A 129 39.28 6.18 18.21
N GLN A 130 39.93 7.23 18.73
CA GLN A 130 40.19 7.32 20.16
C GLN A 130 38.86 7.53 20.87
N THR A 131 38.31 6.47 21.45
CA THR A 131 37.13 6.56 22.32
C THR A 131 37.51 7.34 23.58
N THR A 132 37.17 8.62 23.64
CA THR A 132 37.01 9.34 24.91
C THR A 132 35.62 9.01 25.44
N TYR A 133 35.57 8.20 26.49
CA TYR A 133 34.40 8.09 27.38
C TYR A 133 34.48 9.17 28.46
#